data_AF-A0A495AG74-F1
#
_entry.id   AF-A0A495AG74-F1
#
_cell.length_a   1.000
_cell.length_b   1.000
_cell.length_c   1.000
_cell.angle_alpha   90.00
_cell.angle_beta   90.00
_cell.angle_gamma   90.00
#
_symmetry.space_group_name_H-M   'P 1'
#
loop_
_entity.id
_entity.type
_entity.pdbx_description
1 polymer ?
#
loop_
_entity_poly.entity_id
_entity_poly.type
_entity_poly.pdbx_seq_one_letter_code
_entity_poly.pdbx_strand_id
1 'polypeptide(L)' 'DIQKAGVVRVATFDANPPFGSVDAKTHDIVGYDVDFAKALAKSLGVKLQLVATNPANRIPLLQSGKVDL' A
#
# COMPACT_ATOMS: atom_id res chain seq x y z
N ASP A 1 2.18 -5.86 15.33
CA ASP A 1 3.66 -5.85 15.24
C ASP A 1 4.05 -6.31 13.85
N ILE A 2 4.46 -5.38 12.99
CA ILE A 2 4.68 -5.60 11.55
C ILE A 2 5.87 -6.55 11.32
N GLN A 3 6.94 -6.41 12.08
CA GLN A 3 8.13 -7.26 11.92
C GLN A 3 7.84 -8.70 12.30
N LYS A 4 7.09 -8.94 13.38
CA LYS A 4 6.64 -10.29 13.74
C LYS A 4 5.68 -10.89 12.71
N ALA A 5 4.83 -10.08 12.08
CA ALA A 5 3.91 -10.53 11.05
C ALA A 5 4.61 -10.87 9.72
N GLY A 6 5.79 -10.32 9.47
CA GLY A 6 6.55 -10.53 8.23
C GLY A 6 5.92 -9.86 7.00
N VAL A 7 4.92 -9.00 7.20
CA VAL A 7 4.22 -8.26 6.14
C VAL A 7 3.77 -6.87 6.65
N VAL A 8 3.92 -5.86 5.80
CA VAL A 8 3.28 -4.54 5.96
C VAL A 8 2.20 -4.38 4.90
N ARG A 9 0.98 -4.08 5.33
CA ARG A 9 -0.18 -3.82 4.46
C ARG A 9 -0.32 -2.30 4.29
N VAL A 10 -0.11 -1.80 3.09
CA VAL A 10 -0.16 -0.36 2.80
C VAL A 10 -1.35 -0.05 1.90
N ALA A 11 -2.19 0.88 2.31
CA ALA A 11 -3.29 1.38 1.51
C ALA A 11 -2.78 2.41 0.49
N THR A 12 -3.05 2.21 -0.79
CA THR A 12 -2.66 3.14 -1.86
C THR A 12 -3.83 3.41 -2.79
N PHE A 13 -3.90 4.60 -3.36
CA PHE A 13 -4.88 4.88 -4.41
C PHE A 13 -4.48 4.16 -5.69
N ASP A 14 -5.46 3.74 -6.49
CA ASP A 14 -5.27 3.02 -7.76
C ASP A 14 -5.82 3.79 -8.97
N ALA A 15 -6.36 4.99 -8.72
CA ALA A 15 -6.92 5.90 -9.71
C ALA A 15 -6.52 7.37 -9.47
N ASN A 16 -5.31 7.59 -8.95
CA ASN A 16 -4.77 8.93 -8.66
C ASN A 16 -3.30 9.08 -9.14
N PRO A 17 -3.04 9.05 -10.45
CA PRO A 17 -1.70 9.28 -10.98
C PRO A 17 -1.20 10.70 -10.64
N PRO A 18 0.11 10.89 -10.41
CA PRO A 18 1.19 9.91 -10.47
C PRO A 18 1.42 9.12 -9.17
N PHE A 19 0.58 9.34 -8.15
CA PHE A 19 0.78 8.79 -6.80
C PHE A 19 0.42 7.31 -6.70
N GLY A 20 -0.64 6.91 -7.39
CA GLY A 20 -1.04 5.52 -7.50
C GLY A 20 -2.03 5.28 -8.65
N SER A 21 -1.76 4.28 -9.47
CA SER A 21 -2.54 3.90 -10.65
C SER A 21 -2.35 2.43 -10.96
N VAL A 22 -3.32 1.79 -11.62
CA VAL A 22 -3.16 0.41 -12.13
C VAL A 22 -2.34 0.42 -13.42
N ASP A 23 -1.24 -0.35 -13.46
CA ASP A 23 -0.51 -0.63 -14.69
C ASP A 23 -1.35 -1.52 -15.61
N ALA A 24 -1.58 -1.09 -16.85
CA ALA A 24 -2.47 -1.80 -17.78
C ALA A 24 -1.95 -3.18 -18.24
N LYS A 25 -0.64 -3.45 -18.10
CA LYS A 25 -0.04 -4.73 -18.52
C LYS A 25 0.01 -5.70 -17.35
N THR A 26 0.54 -5.27 -16.21
CA THR A 26 0.74 -6.15 -15.05
C THR A 26 -0.47 -6.22 -14.13
N HIS A 27 -1.38 -5.24 -14.22
CA HIS A 27 -2.51 -5.03 -13.30
C HIS A 27 -2.07 -4.73 -11.85
N ASP A 28 -0.80 -4.40 -11.64
CA ASP A 28 -0.30 -3.96 -10.34
C ASP A 28 -0.62 -2.49 -10.10
N ILE A 29 -0.77 -2.12 -8.83
CA ILE A 29 -0.78 -0.71 -8.43
C ILE A 29 0.67 -0.19 -8.47
N VAL A 30 0.89 0.89 -9.22
CA VAL A 30 2.20 1.55 -9.40
C VAL A 30 2.07 3.05 -9.14
N GLY A 31 3.15 3.71 -8.77
CA GLY A 31 3.18 5.16 -8.54
C GLY A 31 4.10 5.56 -7.40
N TYR A 32 4.21 6.87 -7.17
CA TYR A 32 5.10 7.44 -6.17
C TYR A 32 4.87 6.87 -4.76
N ASP A 33 3.61 6.79 -4.31
CA ASP A 33 3.29 6.28 -2.96
C ASP A 33 3.63 4.79 -2.84
N VAL A 34 3.46 4.03 -3.94
CA VAL A 34 3.82 2.61 -4.00
C VAL A 34 5.33 2.41 -3.90
N ASP A 35 6.14 3.28 -4.50
CA ASP A 35 7.59 3.18 -4.41
C ASP A 35 8.10 3.46 -2.99
N PHE A 36 7.48 4.39 -2.27
CA PHE A 36 7.71 4.59 -0.84
C PHE A 36 7.27 3.38 -0.01
N ALA A 37 6.13 2.78 -0.31
CA ALA A 37 5.66 1.56 0.35
C ALA A 37 6.64 0.39 0.15
N LYS A 38 7.19 0.23 -1.06
CA LYS A 38 8.24 -0.77 -1.37
C LYS A 38 9.52 -0.50 -0.58
N ALA A 39 9.97 0.76 -0.54
CA ALA A 39 11.16 1.15 0.21
C ALA A 39 10.99 0.91 1.72
N LEU A 40 9.82 1.22 2.27
CA LEU A 40 9.47 0.97 3.66
C LEU A 40 9.50 -0.53 3.98
N ALA A 41 8.81 -1.37 3.19
CA ALA A 41 8.80 -2.81 3.38
C ALA A 41 10.22 -3.41 3.33
N LYS A 42 11.04 -2.95 2.38
CA LYS A 42 12.45 -3.34 2.26
C LYS A 42 13.27 -2.95 3.49
N SER A 43 13.11 -1.72 3.98
CA SER A 43 13.81 -1.22 5.18
C SER A 43 13.42 -2.03 6.43
N LEU A 44 12.16 -2.44 6.52
CA LEU A 44 11.64 -3.27 7.60
C LEU A 44 12.00 -4.76 7.48
N GLY A 45 12.48 -5.20 6.31
CA GLY A 45 12.79 -6.62 6.04
C GLY A 45 11.56 -7.50 5.91
N VAL A 46 10.41 -6.94 5.51
CA VAL A 46 9.11 -7.64 5.44
C VAL A 46 8.52 -7.61 4.04
N LYS A 47 7.52 -8.46 3.78
CA LYS A 47 6.75 -8.42 2.53
C LYS A 47 5.89 -7.15 2.47
N LEU A 48 5.69 -6.62 1.27
CA LEU A 48 4.69 -5.59 1.02
C LEU A 48 3.40 -6.22 0.53
N GLN A 49 2.26 -5.81 1.08
CA GLN A 49 0.94 -6.05 0.52
C GLN A 49 0.27 -4.71 0.26
N LEU A 50 -0.04 -4.41 -0.99
CA LEU A 50 -0.80 -3.22 -1.36
C LEU A 50 -2.30 -3.49 -1.26
N VAL A 51 -3.04 -2.50 -0.75
CA VAL A 51 -4.50 -2.54 -0.66
C VAL A 51 -5.05 -1.29 -1.35
N ALA A 52 -5.83 -1.48 -2.42
CA ALA A 52 -6.47 -0.35 -3.09
C ALA A 52 -7.42 0.39 -2.14
N THR A 53 -7.40 1.72 -2.19
CA THR A 53 -8.29 2.56 -1.39
C THR A 53 -8.65 3.87 -2.12
N ASN A 54 -9.47 4.69 -1.49
CA ASN A 54 -9.92 6.00 -1.96
C ASN A 54 -10.04 7.00 -0.79
N PRO A 55 -10.33 8.28 -1.03
CA PRO A 55 -10.41 9.29 0.03
C PRO A 55 -11.39 8.97 1.17
N ALA A 56 -12.52 8.34 0.86
CA ALA A 56 -13.54 7.99 1.85
C ALA A 56 -13.12 6.79 2.73
N ASN A 57 -12.39 5.84 2.16
CA ASN A 57 -12.10 4.55 2.81
C ASN A 57 -10.74 4.49 3.53
N ARG A 58 -9.78 5.35 3.21
CA ARG A 58 -8.41 5.27 3.79
C ARG A 58 -8.39 5.32 5.33
N ILE A 59 -9.21 6.18 5.95
CA ILE A 59 -9.29 6.28 7.42
C ILE A 59 -9.96 5.05 8.04
N PRO A 60 -11.17 4.62 7.59
CA PRO A 60 -11.79 3.39 8.09
C PRO A 60 -10.91 2.12 7.96
N LEU A 61 -10.16 1.98 6.87
CA LEU A 61 -9.26 0.84 6.68
C LEU A 61 -8.14 0.81 7.73
N LEU A 62 -7.54 1.97 8.02
CA LEU A 62 -6.49 2.08 9.03
C LEU A 62 -7.05 1.82 10.43
N GLN A 63 -8.18 2.45 10.78
CA GLN A 63 -8.81 2.30 12.11
C GLN A 63 -9.27 0.86 12.39
N SER A 64 -9.72 0.13 11.37
CA SER A 64 -10.11 -1.28 11.50
C SER A 64 -8.93 -2.26 11.50
N GLY A 65 -7.69 -1.78 11.31
CA GLY A 65 -6.50 -2.63 11.24
C GLY A 65 -6.43 -3.51 9.99
N LYS A 66 -7.22 -3.20 8.96
CA LYS A 66 -7.14 -3.88 7.65
C LYS A 66 -5.84 -3.54 6.92
N VAL A 67 -5.30 -2.36 7.18
CA VAL A 67 -4.00 -1.89 6.71
C VAL A 67 -3.18 -1.38 7.90
N ASP A 68 -1.86 -1.37 7.73
CA ASP A 68 -0.88 -0.89 8.71
C ASP A 68 -0.46 0.56 8.45
N LEU A 69 -0.59 1.01 7.19
CA LEU A 69 -0.28 2.36 6.72
C LEU A 69 -1.29 2.78 5.64
#